data_AF-A0A957IAL3-F1
#
_entry.id   AF-A0A957IAL3-F1
#
_cell.length_a   1.000
_cell.length_b   1.000
_cell.length_c   1.000
_cell.angle_alpha   90.00
_cell.angle_beta   90.00
_cell.angle_gamma   90.00
#
_symmetry.space_group_name_H-M   'P 1'
#
loop_
_entity.id
_entity.type
_entity.pdbx_description
1 polymer ?
#
loop_
_entity_poly.entity_id
_entity_poly.type
_entity_poly.pdbx_seq_one_letter_code
_entity_poly.pdbx_strand_id
1 'polypeptide(L)'
;MDKFNEDLLHEYLDGALDEDTRQAVEAHLASSPEAQAQLAELQALFSSLDALPELPLRQDLSAKVVAEIGRETAVSKPLPRWLWGLLLGQVLVALLLLGNVWAVLLDWLGTGQAIATDWFASAQLALLNWVSEFWAGVTGVWHQPNLPTLSIDLPTAQWALLFGLALVIWLAGNRLMFTSD
;
A
#
# COMPACT_ATOMS: atom_id res chain seq x y z
N MET A 1 -19.55 29.57 -22.98
CA MET A 1 -18.25 30.22 -23.26
C MET A 1 -17.96 31.06 -22.06
N ASP A 2 -17.23 30.48 -21.12
CA ASP A 2 -16.82 31.18 -19.91
C ASP A 2 -15.92 32.33 -20.30
N LYS A 3 -16.13 33.50 -19.69
CA LYS A 3 -15.41 34.71 -20.04
C LYS A 3 -13.94 34.52 -19.71
N PHE A 4 -13.07 34.69 -20.71
CA PHE A 4 -11.66 34.96 -20.46
C PHE A 4 -11.56 36.12 -19.46
N ASN A 5 -10.82 35.91 -18.37
CA ASN A 5 -10.64 36.87 -17.28
C ASN A 5 -9.15 36.96 -16.93
N GLU A 6 -8.76 38.06 -16.31
CA GLU A 6 -7.38 38.36 -15.89
C GLU A 6 -6.82 37.30 -14.94
N ASP A 7 -7.66 36.74 -14.07
CA ASP A 7 -7.27 35.64 -13.16
C ASP A 7 -6.76 34.41 -13.91
N LEU A 8 -7.41 34.03 -15.02
CA LEU A 8 -6.97 32.89 -15.85
C LEU A 8 -5.62 33.17 -16.54
N LEU A 9 -5.32 34.44 -16.83
CA LEU A 9 -4.04 34.82 -17.41
C LEU A 9 -2.90 34.70 -16.38
N HIS A 10 -3.18 35.03 -15.11
CA HIS A 10 -2.23 34.84 -14.01
C HIS A 10 -2.01 33.35 -13.71
N GLU A 11 -3.09 32.56 -13.61
CA GLU A 11 -2.99 31.10 -13.41
C GLU A 11 -2.25 30.41 -14.58
N TYR A 12 -2.42 30.91 -15.80
CA TYR A 12 -1.67 30.46 -16.98
C TYR A 12 -0.17 30.75 -16.83
N LEU A 13 0.22 31.93 -16.35
CA LEU A 13 1.62 32.30 -16.11
C LEU A 13 2.26 31.48 -14.99
N ASP A 14 1.50 31.19 -13.93
CA ASP A 14 1.94 30.37 -12.80
C ASP A 14 2.01 28.87 -13.13
N GLY A 15 1.47 28.45 -14.30
CA GLY A 15 1.38 27.05 -14.69
C GLY A 15 0.39 26.23 -13.85
N ALA A 16 -0.58 26.90 -13.23
CA ALA A 16 -1.54 26.32 -12.30
C ALA A 16 -2.84 25.81 -12.96
N LEU A 17 -3.01 26.05 -14.27
CA LEU A 17 -4.18 25.60 -15.02
C LEU A 17 -4.14 24.11 -15.34
N ASP A 18 -5.33 23.49 -15.36
CA ASP A 18 -5.52 22.19 -15.96
C ASP A 18 -5.37 22.25 -17.49
N GLU A 19 -5.14 21.09 -18.12
CA GLU A 19 -4.82 21.00 -19.53
C GLU A 19 -5.94 21.50 -20.46
N ASP A 20 -7.21 21.27 -20.11
CA ASP A 20 -8.35 21.68 -20.92
C ASP A 20 -8.53 23.21 -20.87
N THR A 21 -8.40 23.79 -19.67
CA THR A 21 -8.47 25.24 -19.46
C THR A 21 -7.28 25.96 -20.10
N ARG A 22 -6.08 25.37 -20.03
CA ARG A 22 -4.87 25.89 -20.70
C ARG A 22 -5.07 26.00 -22.21
N GLN A 23 -5.58 24.95 -22.86
CA GLN A 23 -5.84 24.97 -24.30
C GLN A 23 -6.89 26.03 -24.69
N ALA A 24 -7.91 26.24 -23.86
CA ALA A 24 -8.91 27.30 -24.10
C ALA A 24 -8.29 28.70 -24.01
N VAL A 25 -7.40 28.93 -23.03
CA VAL A 25 -6.65 30.19 -22.89
C VAL A 25 -5.70 30.40 -24.07
N GLU A 26 -4.97 29.38 -24.51
CA GLU A 26 -4.09 29.45 -25.68
C GLU A 26 -4.86 29.76 -26.97
N ALA A 27 -6.03 29.16 -27.17
CA ALA A 27 -6.91 29.47 -28.29
C ALA A 27 -7.40 30.92 -28.25
N HIS A 28 -7.73 31.44 -27.06
CA HIS A 28 -8.11 32.84 -26.90
C HIS A 28 -6.95 33.79 -27.21
N LEU A 29 -5.76 33.51 -26.65
CA LEU A 29 -4.52 34.26 -26.92
C LEU A 29 -4.20 34.28 -28.41
N ALA A 30 -4.37 33.18 -29.14
CA ALA A 30 -4.16 33.15 -30.59
C ALA A 30 -5.11 34.07 -31.38
N SER A 31 -6.31 34.34 -30.84
CA SER A 31 -7.35 35.12 -31.51
C SER A 31 -7.43 36.59 -31.07
N SER A 32 -6.84 36.96 -29.93
CA SER A 32 -6.99 38.27 -29.31
C SER A 32 -5.63 38.99 -29.15
N PRO A 33 -5.35 40.01 -29.99
CA PRO A 33 -4.14 40.83 -29.86
C PRO A 33 -4.05 41.58 -28.53
N GLU A 34 -5.20 41.93 -27.95
CA GLU A 34 -5.27 42.62 -26.66
C GLU A 34 -4.80 41.71 -25.51
N ALA A 35 -5.24 40.45 -25.50
CA ALA A 35 -4.81 39.47 -24.51
C ALA A 35 -3.31 39.13 -24.64
N GLN A 36 -2.78 39.10 -25.88
CA GLN A 36 -1.33 38.95 -26.11
C GLN A 36 -0.53 40.14 -25.57
N ALA A 37 -1.03 41.36 -25.73
CA ALA A 37 -0.37 42.56 -25.22
C ALA A 37 -0.33 42.57 -23.69
N GLN A 38 -1.43 42.19 -23.03
CA GLN A 38 -1.49 42.05 -21.57
C GLN A 38 -0.52 40.98 -21.05
N LEU A 39 -0.47 39.81 -21.72
CA LEU A 39 0.49 38.76 -21.39
C LEU A 39 1.94 39.24 -21.53
N ALA A 40 2.25 39.97 -22.60
CA ALA A 40 3.59 40.51 -22.83
C ALA A 40 3.98 41.56 -21.78
N GLU A 41 3.04 42.40 -21.34
CA GLU A 41 3.26 43.37 -20.25
C GLU A 41 3.56 42.67 -18.93
N LEU A 42 2.79 41.65 -18.57
CA LEU A 42 3.02 40.83 -17.38
C LEU A 42 4.37 40.12 -17.43
N GLN A 43 4.72 39.50 -18.57
CA GLN A 43 6.03 38.85 -18.75
C GLN A 43 7.19 39.83 -18.63
N ALA A 44 7.04 41.05 -19.16
CA ALA A 44 8.04 42.10 -19.01
C ALA A 44 8.21 42.52 -17.54
N LEU A 45 7.13 42.59 -16.77
CA LEU A 45 7.17 42.86 -15.34
C LEU A 45 7.89 41.74 -14.57
N PHE A 46 7.57 40.47 -14.81
CA PHE A 46 8.28 39.35 -14.18
C PHE A 46 9.77 39.32 -14.55
N SER A 47 10.11 39.57 -15.82
CA SER A 47 11.50 39.69 -16.24
C SER A 47 12.26 40.81 -15.52
N SER A 48 11.57 41.91 -15.19
CA SER A 48 12.17 43.00 -14.39
C SER A 48 12.41 42.61 -12.93
N LEU A 49 11.56 41.73 -12.37
CA LEU A 49 11.72 41.18 -11.02
C LEU A 49 12.85 40.14 -10.97
N ASP A 50 12.96 39.29 -11.98
CA ASP A 50 14.06 38.32 -12.11
C ASP A 50 15.43 39.01 -12.28
N ALA A 51 15.44 40.23 -12.82
CA ALA A 51 16.65 41.04 -12.93
C ALA A 51 17.10 41.67 -11.59
N LEU A 52 16.31 41.53 -10.52
CA LEU A 52 16.69 42.03 -9.20
C LEU A 52 17.91 41.26 -8.67
N PRO A 53 18.84 41.95 -7.98
CA PRO A 53 20.00 41.28 -7.42
C PRO A 53 19.57 40.28 -6.33
N GLU A 54 20.10 39.06 -6.42
CA GLU A 54 19.95 38.08 -5.35
C GLU A 54 20.54 38.64 -4.05
N LEU A 55 19.70 38.77 -3.04
CA LEU A 55 20.13 39.16 -1.71
C LEU A 55 20.68 37.92 -0.98
N PRO A 56 21.97 37.89 -0.63
CA PRO A 56 22.50 36.78 0.13
C PRO A 56 21.80 36.73 1.49
N LEU A 57 21.29 35.56 1.85
CA LEU A 57 20.72 35.32 3.17
C LEU A 57 21.82 35.56 4.22
N ARG A 58 21.51 36.36 5.25
CA ARG A 58 22.43 36.63 6.37
C ARG A 58 22.82 35.38 7.16
N GLN A 59 22.02 34.33 7.06
CA GLN A 59 22.20 33.07 7.76
C GLN A 59 21.93 31.93 6.77
N ASP A 60 22.71 30.87 6.87
CA ASP A 60 22.49 29.66 6.09
C ASP A 60 21.24 28.94 6.62
N LEU A 61 20.16 28.99 5.84
CA LEU A 61 18.91 28.29 6.14
C LEU A 61 18.91 26.85 5.59
N SER A 62 19.84 26.50 4.70
CA SER A 62 19.84 25.21 4.00
C SER A 62 19.91 24.05 4.99
N ALA A 63 20.81 24.13 5.98
CA ALA A 63 20.95 23.10 7.01
C ALA A 63 19.67 22.89 7.82
N LYS A 64 18.96 23.98 8.16
CA LYS A 64 17.72 23.92 8.94
C LYS A 64 16.56 23.36 8.10
N VAL A 65 16.45 23.78 6.84
CA VAL A 65 15.41 23.32 5.90
C VAL A 65 15.62 21.85 5.55
N VAL A 66 16.85 21.43 5.25
CA VAL A 66 17.19 20.02 4.96
C VAL A 66 16.91 19.15 6.19
N ALA A 67 17.22 19.62 7.40
CA ALA A 67 16.89 18.89 8.62
C ALA A 67 15.37 18.77 8.84
N GLU A 68 14.59 19.79 8.49
CA GLU A 68 13.14 19.78 8.66
C GLU A 68 12.44 18.92 7.58
N ILE A 69 12.86 19.01 6.32
CA ILE A 69 12.41 18.11 5.25
C ILE A 69 12.77 16.66 5.59
N GLY A 70 13.98 16.45 6.13
CA GLY A 70 14.41 15.16 6.65
C GLY A 70 13.51 14.65 7.77
N ARG A 71 12.99 15.52 8.64
CA ARG A 71 12.03 15.15 9.68
C ARG A 71 10.65 14.80 9.13
N GLU A 72 10.13 15.56 8.17
CA GLU A 72 8.85 15.27 7.52
C GLU A 72 8.89 13.95 6.75
N THR A 73 9.99 13.70 6.03
CA THR A 73 10.19 12.44 5.30
C THR A 73 10.57 11.27 6.21
N ALA A 74 11.23 11.52 7.34
CA ALA A 74 11.52 10.49 8.36
C ALA A 74 10.29 10.10 9.20
N VAL A 75 9.11 10.68 8.96
CA VAL A 75 7.84 10.10 9.43
C VAL A 75 7.50 8.87 8.57
N SER A 76 8.43 7.94 8.44
CA SER A 76 8.08 6.54 8.17
C SER A 76 7.33 6.07 9.41
N LYS A 77 5.99 6.16 9.37
CA LYS A 77 5.13 5.62 10.44
C LYS A 77 5.61 4.21 10.73
N PRO A 78 6.12 3.92 11.94
CA PRO A 78 6.58 2.58 12.26
C PRO A 78 5.39 1.64 12.07
N LEU A 79 5.57 0.60 11.26
CA LEU A 79 4.53 -0.37 11.01
C LEU A 79 4.00 -0.87 12.36
N PRO A 80 2.67 -0.85 12.57
CA PRO A 80 2.06 -1.31 13.81
C PRO A 80 2.58 -2.70 14.21
N ARG A 81 2.83 -2.93 15.50
CA ARG A 81 3.39 -4.20 16.00
C ARG A 81 2.57 -5.45 15.61
N TRP A 82 1.26 -5.30 15.37
CA TRP A 82 0.41 -6.40 14.91
C TRP A 82 0.69 -6.80 13.45
N LEU A 83 1.06 -5.84 12.59
CA LEU A 83 1.48 -6.10 11.20
C LEU A 83 2.80 -6.88 11.17
N TRP A 84 3.71 -6.63 12.10
CA TRP A 84 4.88 -7.47 12.29
C TRP A 84 4.52 -8.91 12.67
N GLY A 85 3.54 -9.10 13.55
CA GLY A 85 3.00 -10.42 13.87
C GLY A 85 2.38 -11.12 12.65
N LEU A 86 1.65 -10.38 11.82
CA LEU A 86 1.06 -10.88 10.58
C LEU A 86 2.11 -11.31 9.56
N LEU A 87 3.14 -10.46 9.33
CA LEU A 87 4.27 -10.76 8.45
C LEU A 87 5.06 -11.97 8.94
N LEU A 88 5.30 -12.07 10.26
CA LEU A 88 5.94 -13.24 10.85
C LEU A 88 5.11 -14.51 10.62
N GLY A 89 3.79 -14.42 10.79
CA GLY A 89 2.86 -15.51 10.49
C GLY A 89 2.89 -15.94 9.03
N GLN A 90 2.92 -14.99 8.09
CA GLN A 90 3.03 -15.29 6.65
C GLN A 90 4.35 -15.99 6.31
N VAL A 91 5.47 -15.55 6.89
CA VAL A 91 6.78 -16.19 6.69
C VAL A 91 6.77 -17.61 7.24
N LEU A 92 6.18 -17.84 8.42
CA LEU A 92 6.08 -19.18 9.01
C LEU A 92 5.24 -20.12 8.14
N VAL A 93 4.11 -19.66 7.62
CA VAL A 93 3.26 -20.46 6.72
C VAL A 93 3.98 -20.75 5.41
N ALA A 94 4.66 -19.76 4.82
CA ALA A 94 5.42 -19.93 3.59
C ALA A 94 6.55 -20.95 3.76
N LEU A 95 7.27 -20.93 4.89
CA LEU A 95 8.30 -21.91 5.21
C LEU A 95 7.73 -23.32 5.40
N LEU A 96 6.57 -23.47 6.05
CA LEU A 96 5.88 -24.75 6.20
C LEU A 96 5.48 -25.35 4.84
N LEU A 97 4.92 -24.51 3.96
CA LEU A 97 4.53 -24.92 2.60
C LEU A 97 5.76 -25.27 1.75
N LEU A 98 6.82 -24.47 1.83
CA LEU A 98 8.08 -24.73 1.12
C LEU A 98 8.69 -26.06 1.56
N GLY A 99 8.70 -26.36 2.87
CA GLY A 99 9.17 -27.64 3.40
C GLY A 99 8.35 -28.84 2.90
N ASN A 100 7.02 -28.68 2.79
CA ASN A 100 6.15 -29.70 2.21
C ASN A 100 6.44 -29.94 0.73
N VAL A 101 6.55 -28.87 -0.06
CA VAL A 101 6.86 -28.97 -1.51
C VAL A 101 8.26 -29.56 -1.72
N TRP A 102 9.23 -29.18 -0.88
CA TRP A 102 10.59 -29.69 -0.92
C TRP A 102 10.67 -31.19 -0.62
N ALA A 103 9.90 -31.69 0.36
CA ALA A 103 9.82 -33.12 0.67
C ALA A 103 9.24 -33.93 -0.50
N VAL A 104 8.20 -33.43 -1.16
CA VAL A 104 7.61 -34.06 -2.36
C VAL A 104 8.58 -34.05 -3.54
N LEU A 105 9.34 -32.97 -3.71
CA LEU A 105 10.38 -32.87 -4.75
C LEU A 105 11.51 -33.88 -4.54
N LEU A 106 11.98 -34.06 -3.29
CA LEU A 106 13.03 -35.04 -2.98
C LEU A 106 12.55 -36.50 -3.16
N ASP A 107 11.27 -36.76 -2.89
CA ASP A 107 10.63 -38.05 -3.18
C ASP A 107 10.59 -38.34 -4.69
N TRP A 108 10.19 -37.35 -5.49
CA TRP A 108 10.19 -37.46 -6.95
C TRP A 108 11.59 -37.62 -7.55
N LEU A 109 12.62 -37.02 -6.93
CA LEU A 109 14.01 -37.08 -7.38
C LEU A 109 14.77 -38.33 -6.90
N GLY A 110 14.09 -39.27 -6.21
CA GLY A 110 14.63 -40.57 -5.82
C GLY A 110 15.81 -40.52 -4.82
N THR A 111 16.03 -39.37 -4.19
CA THR A 111 17.20 -39.12 -3.33
C THR A 111 16.83 -39.34 -1.86
N GLY A 112 16.93 -40.59 -1.41
CA GLY A 112 17.09 -41.01 0.00
C GLY A 112 16.19 -40.36 1.05
N GLN A 113 15.01 -40.93 1.27
CA GLN A 113 13.97 -40.50 2.22
C GLN A 113 14.37 -40.39 3.71
N ALA A 114 15.55 -40.85 4.14
CA ALA A 114 15.80 -41.13 5.57
C ALA A 114 16.27 -39.93 6.42
N ILE A 115 16.69 -38.80 5.83
CA ILE A 115 17.34 -37.71 6.61
C ILE A 115 16.46 -36.44 6.69
N ALA A 116 15.64 -36.16 5.68
CA ALA A 116 14.83 -34.93 5.62
C ALA A 116 13.43 -35.07 6.26
N THR A 117 12.89 -36.29 6.33
CA THR A 117 11.50 -36.53 6.76
C THR A 117 11.35 -36.62 8.28
N ASP A 118 12.34 -37.16 9.01
CA ASP A 118 12.12 -37.60 10.38
C ASP A 118 11.93 -36.46 11.39
N TRP A 119 12.74 -35.40 11.30
CA TRP A 119 12.65 -34.26 12.24
C TRP A 119 11.60 -33.22 11.82
N PHE A 120 11.39 -33.00 10.51
CA PHE A 120 10.43 -32.02 10.01
C PHE A 120 8.98 -32.55 10.09
N ALA A 121 8.76 -33.83 9.77
CA ALA A 121 7.44 -34.44 9.92
C ALA A 121 7.04 -34.58 11.40
N SER A 122 7.98 -34.93 12.28
CA SER A 122 7.71 -34.98 13.73
C SER A 122 7.43 -33.60 14.31
N ALA A 123 8.14 -32.55 13.88
CA ALA A 123 7.85 -31.17 14.28
C ALA A 123 6.49 -30.69 13.76
N GLN A 124 6.15 -30.97 12.50
CA GLN A 124 4.86 -30.61 11.91
C GLN A 124 3.70 -31.34 12.60
N LEU A 125 3.83 -32.65 12.86
CA LEU A 125 2.83 -33.44 13.58
C LEU A 125 2.68 -32.98 15.03
N ALA A 126 3.78 -32.68 15.72
CA ALA A 126 3.74 -32.15 17.08
C ALA A 126 3.02 -30.79 17.14
N LEU A 127 3.26 -29.92 16.17
CA LEU A 127 2.61 -28.61 16.09
C LEU A 127 1.12 -28.73 15.75
N LEU A 128 0.75 -29.61 14.80
CA LEU A 128 -0.65 -29.87 14.45
C LEU A 128 -1.41 -30.51 15.62
N ASN A 129 -0.80 -31.45 16.32
CA ASN A 129 -1.38 -32.07 17.52
C ASN A 129 -1.53 -31.03 18.63
N TRP A 130 -0.52 -30.21 18.87
CA TRP A 130 -0.59 -29.13 19.87
C TRP A 130 -1.70 -28.12 19.54
N VAL A 131 -1.84 -27.72 18.27
CA VAL A 131 -2.93 -26.83 17.83
C VAL A 131 -4.29 -27.50 18.02
N SER A 132 -4.41 -28.79 17.67
CA SER A 132 -5.65 -29.55 17.84
C SER A 132 -6.04 -29.68 19.32
N GLU A 133 -5.09 -29.99 20.20
CA GLU A 133 -5.31 -30.09 21.65
C GLU A 133 -5.62 -28.73 22.28
N PHE A 134 -4.90 -27.68 21.89
CA PHE A 134 -5.19 -26.31 22.28
C PHE A 134 -6.62 -25.93 21.86
N TRP A 135 -7.00 -26.21 20.62
CA TRP A 135 -8.33 -25.89 20.11
C TRP A 135 -9.44 -26.72 20.76
N ALA A 136 -9.17 -27.98 21.09
CA ALA A 136 -10.06 -28.82 21.89
C ALA A 136 -10.22 -28.28 23.32
N GLY A 137 -9.14 -27.77 23.93
CA GLY A 137 -9.17 -27.13 25.24
C GLY A 137 -9.95 -25.81 25.22
N VAL A 138 -9.72 -24.97 24.20
CA VAL A 138 -10.49 -23.74 23.99
C VAL A 138 -11.96 -24.10 23.80
N THR A 139 -12.33 -24.93 22.84
CA THR A 139 -13.74 -25.27 22.58
C THR A 139 -14.38 -26.06 23.73
N GLY A 140 -13.61 -26.80 24.53
CA GLY A 140 -14.04 -27.47 25.75
C GLY A 140 -14.50 -26.50 26.84
N VAL A 141 -13.85 -25.34 26.98
CA VAL A 141 -14.32 -24.27 27.88
C VAL A 141 -15.65 -23.67 27.40
N TRP A 142 -15.92 -23.72 26.08
CA TRP A 142 -17.16 -23.25 25.47
C TRP A 142 -18.26 -24.32 25.38
N HIS A 143 -18.03 -25.55 25.85
CA HIS A 143 -19.00 -26.65 25.79
C HIS A 143 -19.42 -27.14 27.17
N GLN A 144 -20.37 -26.43 27.80
CA GLN A 144 -21.49 -27.05 28.56
C GLN A 144 -22.55 -26.00 28.98
N PRO A 145 -23.86 -26.34 29.00
CA PRO A 145 -24.63 -27.18 28.08
C PRO A 145 -25.81 -26.40 27.43
N ASN A 146 -26.39 -26.96 26.37
CA ASN A 146 -27.67 -26.57 25.73
C ASN A 146 -27.63 -25.51 24.62
N LEU A 147 -26.67 -25.56 23.69
CA LEU A 147 -26.95 -25.03 22.35
C LEU A 147 -27.31 -26.20 21.43
N PRO A 148 -28.43 -26.12 20.67
CA PRO A 148 -28.75 -27.13 19.68
C PRO A 148 -27.56 -27.27 18.75
N THR A 149 -27.06 -28.49 18.61
CA THR A 149 -25.94 -28.80 17.73
C THR A 149 -26.36 -28.48 16.31
N LEU A 150 -25.99 -27.30 15.81
CA LEU A 150 -26.00 -26.98 14.39
C LEU A 150 -24.89 -27.81 13.75
N SER A 151 -25.18 -29.08 13.47
CA SER A 151 -24.36 -29.93 12.63
C SER A 151 -24.50 -29.44 11.20
N ILE A 152 -23.64 -28.48 10.85
CA ILE A 152 -23.50 -27.97 9.49
C ILE A 152 -22.71 -29.02 8.69
N ASP A 153 -23.43 -29.99 8.14
CA ASP A 153 -22.88 -31.09 7.36
C ASP A 153 -22.72 -30.62 5.90
N LEU A 154 -21.67 -29.83 5.65
CA LEU A 154 -21.34 -29.31 4.33
C LEU A 154 -20.35 -30.26 3.64
N PRO A 155 -20.61 -30.68 2.38
CA PRO A 155 -19.63 -31.35 1.54
C PRO A 155 -18.29 -30.60 1.49
N THR A 156 -17.17 -31.33 1.41
CA THR A 156 -15.80 -30.78 1.40
C THR A 156 -15.59 -29.64 0.40
N ALA A 157 -16.29 -29.69 -0.74
CA ALA A 157 -16.25 -28.64 -1.77
C ALA A 157 -16.83 -27.29 -1.28
N GLN A 158 -17.85 -27.32 -0.43
CA GLN A 158 -18.48 -26.12 0.13
C GLN A 158 -17.62 -25.50 1.24
N TRP A 159 -16.91 -26.34 2.01
CA TRP A 159 -15.85 -25.87 2.91
C TRP A 159 -14.71 -25.18 2.16
N ALA A 160 -14.24 -25.76 1.06
CA ALA A 160 -13.21 -25.16 0.23
C ALA A 160 -13.65 -23.79 -0.33
N LEU A 161 -14.92 -23.67 -0.75
CA LEU A 161 -15.49 -22.40 -1.18
C LEU A 161 -15.56 -21.36 -0.06
N LEU A 162 -15.98 -21.75 1.15
CA LEU A 162 -16.04 -20.83 2.30
C LEU A 162 -14.64 -20.33 2.68
N PHE A 163 -13.65 -21.22 2.74
CA PHE A 163 -12.26 -20.81 3.01
C PHE A 163 -11.70 -19.95 1.88
N GLY A 164 -11.98 -20.28 0.62
CA GLY A 164 -11.59 -19.46 -0.52
C GLY A 164 -12.19 -18.06 -0.47
N LEU A 165 -13.48 -17.95 -0.14
CA LEU A 165 -14.18 -16.68 -0.01
C LEU A 165 -13.64 -15.86 1.18
N ALA A 166 -13.39 -16.51 2.32
CA ALA A 166 -12.76 -15.88 3.47
C ALA A 166 -11.35 -15.34 3.13
N LEU A 167 -10.56 -16.10 2.35
CA LEU A 167 -9.24 -15.69 1.88
C LEU A 167 -9.32 -14.49 0.93
N VAL A 168 -10.29 -14.47 0.01
CA VAL A 168 -10.52 -13.34 -0.90
C VAL A 168 -10.93 -12.08 -0.13
N ILE A 169 -11.85 -12.20 0.84
CA ILE A 169 -12.26 -11.08 1.70
C ILE A 169 -11.05 -10.56 2.49
N TRP A 170 -10.23 -11.47 3.03
CA TRP A 170 -9.02 -11.10 3.76
C TRP A 170 -7.99 -10.39 2.88
N LEU A 171 -7.74 -10.87 1.66
CA LEU A 171 -6.87 -10.22 0.68
C LEU A 171 -7.41 -8.85 0.25
N ALA A 172 -8.72 -8.73 0.04
CA ALA A 172 -9.36 -7.48 -0.31
C ALA A 172 -9.28 -6.45 0.83
N GLY A 173 -9.48 -6.91 2.07
CA GLY A 173 -9.32 -6.07 3.28
C GLY A 173 -7.88 -5.58 3.45
N ASN A 174 -6.89 -6.46 3.23
CA ASN A 174 -5.49 -6.06 3.24
C ASN A 174 -5.20 -5.04 2.13
N ARG A 175 -5.68 -5.26 0.90
CA ARG A 175 -5.51 -4.30 -0.19
C ARG A 175 -6.08 -2.92 0.16
N LEU A 176 -7.29 -2.88 0.72
CA LEU A 176 -7.96 -1.63 1.11
C LEU A 176 -7.13 -0.83 2.16
N MET A 177 -6.51 -1.52 3.11
CA MET A 177 -5.64 -0.90 4.11
C MET A 177 -4.34 -0.32 3.53
N PHE A 178 -3.83 -0.86 2.42
CA PHE A 178 -2.57 -0.42 1.83
C PHE A 178 -2.73 0.56 0.64
N THR A 179 -3.96 0.82 0.20
CA THR A 179 -4.25 1.77 -0.90
C THR A 179 -4.96 3.04 -0.42
N SER A 180 -5.00 3.29 0.89
CA SER A 180 -5.63 4.48 1.49
C SER A 180 -4.60 5.53 1.95
N ASP A 181 -3.52 5.67 1.16
CA ASP A 181 -2.64 6.85 1.16
C ASP A 181 -2.81 7.60 -0.18
#